data_AF-A0A1X0JG44-F1
#
_entry.id   AF-A0A1X0JG44-F1
#
_cell.length_a   1.000
_cell.length_b   1.000
_cell.length_c   1.000
_cell.angle_alpha   90.00
_cell.angle_beta   90.00
_cell.angle_gamma   90.00
#
_symmetry.space_group_name_H-M   'P 1'
#
loop_
_entity.id
_entity.type
_entity.pdbx_description
1 polymer ?
#
loop_
_entity_poly.entity_id
_entity_poly.type
_entity_poly.pdbx_seq_one_letter_code
_entity_poly.pdbx_strand_id
1 'polypeptide(L)'
;MISQRSLDALRAAMKVMGSAPERAAQVFVLATQDDPELADGWLGRYATGERTLAVLSKLSANADRLGEGLSRLQLGPANMGAFFEIEYARFPIADQITAQLAYAAALIASNEFQQASAILDRLPADSPETGYVRACLATKTQRWPDVLTAVGVCTQNPRDTYLARAASLLEAWAAASLGLMQPALQAAQRVIDGKPTSTDGLGARGVGIKDVLTRDALFCRALVLRYQGEDEESESVLTGIRVQWPDFERAQVALNDRTFGLEVTDPETIASRTDKWDAATGTSRAARDQADRDATRQEVLARAEERLAAFIGLEGPKEQIAVWRTEIEIDLLLAEQGQEVGTANENHMVFEGPPGTAKTSYARIVAEILFGLGKIDRPKPLEVTEEDIVVGYVSQTAEKMRDICEEALGGVLFIDEAYRLAPETEGHSFGKDAINTLLKYMEDYRDQLVVIVAGYPVEMRRFMATNPGLAGRFHFTLTFDSYNADEIVAIGRSIADQEKITVAESAWEILRQETDRLRAIPAKEGTALDAAGNGRYARKVVLACKRERARRLRTLGSAGLRELAAADLSAFDVTDDDMARALVSALSTAATT
;
A
#
# COMPACT_ATOMS: atom_id res chain seq x y z
N MET A 1 -52.44 -2.63 -32.81
CA MET A 1 -53.80 -3.17 -32.54
C MET A 1 -53.73 -4.68 -32.61
N ILE A 2 -54.08 -5.40 -31.54
CA ILE A 2 -54.05 -6.88 -31.51
C ILE A 2 -55.08 -7.43 -32.50
N SER A 3 -54.65 -8.34 -33.38
CA SER A 3 -55.53 -8.97 -34.37
C SER A 3 -56.57 -9.88 -33.71
N GLN A 4 -57.76 -10.01 -34.31
CA GLN A 4 -58.80 -10.91 -33.81
C GLN A 4 -58.31 -12.37 -33.76
N ARG A 5 -57.51 -12.78 -34.75
CA ARG A 5 -56.88 -14.09 -34.85
C ARG A 5 -55.90 -14.35 -33.69
N SER A 6 -55.10 -13.35 -33.32
CA SER A 6 -54.18 -13.41 -32.17
C SER A 6 -54.95 -13.56 -30.84
N LEU A 7 -56.09 -12.89 -30.69
CA LEU A 7 -56.95 -13.01 -29.51
C LEU A 7 -57.63 -14.37 -29.40
N ASP A 8 -58.09 -14.92 -30.53
CA ASP A 8 -58.70 -16.25 -30.55
C ASP A 8 -57.66 -17.35 -30.24
N ALA A 9 -56.42 -17.18 -30.73
CA ALA A 9 -55.30 -18.05 -30.35
C ALA A 9 -54.97 -17.94 -28.85
N LEU A 10 -54.89 -16.73 -28.30
CA LEU A 10 -54.65 -16.51 -26.86
C LEU A 10 -55.74 -17.15 -26.00
N ARG A 11 -57.02 -16.99 -26.38
CA ARG A 11 -58.16 -17.61 -25.69
C ARG A 11 -58.10 -19.12 -25.74
N ALA A 12 -57.78 -19.69 -26.91
CA ALA A 12 -57.62 -21.13 -27.07
C ALA A 12 -56.50 -21.66 -26.17
N ALA A 13 -55.33 -21.01 -26.18
CA ALA A 13 -54.18 -21.40 -25.36
C ALA A 13 -54.50 -21.38 -23.86
N MET A 14 -55.11 -20.29 -23.36
CA MET A 14 -55.49 -20.17 -21.94
C MET A 14 -56.47 -21.24 -21.47
N LYS A 15 -57.39 -21.69 -22.35
CA LYS A 15 -58.38 -22.74 -22.01
C LYS A 15 -57.74 -24.11 -21.80
N VAL A 16 -56.70 -24.44 -22.58
CA VAL A 16 -56.00 -25.74 -22.49
C VAL A 16 -54.76 -25.72 -21.61
N MET A 17 -54.26 -24.55 -21.20
CA MET A 17 -53.03 -24.39 -20.41
C MET A 17 -52.99 -25.29 -19.16
N GLY A 18 -54.10 -25.37 -18.40
CA GLY A 18 -54.18 -26.19 -17.19
C GLY A 18 -54.33 -27.70 -17.42
N SER A 19 -54.85 -28.12 -18.58
CA SER A 19 -55.15 -29.53 -18.87
C SER A 19 -54.18 -30.19 -19.86
N ALA A 20 -53.54 -29.40 -20.74
CA ALA A 20 -52.66 -29.86 -21.82
C ALA A 20 -51.62 -28.77 -22.15
N PRO A 21 -50.59 -28.58 -21.30
CA PRO A 21 -49.61 -27.49 -21.42
C PRO A 21 -48.82 -27.55 -22.73
N GLU A 22 -48.50 -28.74 -23.25
CA GLU A 22 -47.82 -28.90 -24.55
C GLU A 22 -48.64 -28.38 -25.73
N ARG A 23 -49.97 -28.55 -25.68
CA ARG A 23 -50.87 -28.01 -26.71
C ARG A 23 -50.99 -26.50 -26.60
N ALA A 24 -51.03 -25.97 -25.37
CA ALA A 24 -51.00 -24.53 -25.15
C ALA A 24 -49.69 -23.91 -25.68
N ALA A 25 -48.54 -24.57 -25.46
CA ALA A 25 -47.24 -24.14 -25.99
C ALA A 25 -47.25 -23.99 -27.52
N GLN A 26 -47.78 -24.99 -28.24
CA GLN A 26 -47.90 -24.94 -29.70
C GLN A 26 -48.78 -23.78 -30.18
N VAL A 27 -49.88 -23.51 -29.49
CA VAL A 27 -50.78 -22.39 -29.82
C VAL A 27 -50.09 -21.04 -29.56
N PHE A 28 -49.29 -20.91 -28.49
CA PHE A 28 -48.52 -19.69 -28.25
C PHE A 28 -47.39 -19.49 -29.29
N VAL A 29 -46.75 -20.56 -29.75
CA VAL A 29 -45.78 -20.48 -30.86
C VAL A 29 -46.46 -19.92 -32.12
N LEU A 30 -47.62 -20.47 -32.50
CA LEU A 30 -48.39 -19.96 -33.65
C LEU A 30 -48.82 -18.49 -33.45
N ALA A 31 -49.29 -18.13 -32.25
CA ALA A 31 -49.71 -16.77 -31.95
C ALA A 31 -48.56 -15.75 -32.07
N THR A 32 -47.35 -16.11 -31.63
CA THR A 32 -46.16 -15.24 -31.73
C THR A 32 -45.51 -15.24 -33.12
N GLN A 33 -45.76 -16.26 -33.95
CA GLN A 33 -45.38 -16.24 -35.37
C GLN A 33 -46.30 -15.33 -36.18
N ASP A 34 -47.61 -15.38 -35.90
CA ASP A 34 -48.61 -14.53 -36.56
C ASP A 34 -48.51 -13.06 -36.09
N ASP A 35 -48.19 -12.82 -34.81
CA ASP A 35 -48.04 -11.48 -34.22
C ASP A 35 -46.80 -11.42 -33.30
N PRO A 36 -45.62 -11.07 -33.84
CA PRO A 36 -44.38 -11.00 -33.06
C PRO A 36 -44.35 -9.96 -31.95
N GLU A 37 -45.27 -8.99 -31.96
CA GLU A 37 -45.37 -7.95 -30.92
C GLU A 37 -46.33 -8.34 -29.78
N LEU A 38 -46.94 -9.54 -29.86
CA LEU A 38 -47.86 -10.05 -28.85
C LEU A 38 -47.13 -10.49 -27.57
N ALA A 39 -46.91 -9.55 -26.65
CA ALA A 39 -46.25 -9.77 -25.36
C ALA A 39 -46.86 -10.92 -24.56
N ASP A 40 -48.20 -11.00 -24.49
CA ASP A 40 -48.92 -12.09 -23.81
C ASP A 40 -48.63 -13.47 -24.42
N GLY A 41 -48.38 -13.52 -25.73
CA GLY A 41 -48.02 -14.75 -26.43
C GLY A 41 -46.62 -15.22 -26.04
N TRP A 42 -45.66 -14.30 -25.96
CA TRP A 42 -44.30 -14.60 -25.49
C TRP A 42 -44.28 -15.01 -24.01
N LEU A 43 -45.09 -14.36 -23.16
CA LEU A 43 -45.28 -14.78 -21.77
C LEU A 43 -45.84 -16.21 -21.69
N GLY A 44 -46.81 -16.55 -22.56
CA GLY A 44 -47.38 -17.89 -22.64
C GLY A 44 -46.37 -18.97 -23.07
N ARG A 45 -45.50 -18.67 -24.04
CA ARG A 45 -44.39 -19.58 -24.44
C ARG A 45 -43.45 -19.84 -23.26
N TYR A 46 -43.10 -18.77 -22.53
CA TYR A 46 -42.26 -18.88 -21.36
C TYR A 46 -42.93 -19.69 -20.23
N ALA A 47 -44.21 -19.41 -19.94
CA ALA A 47 -44.99 -20.11 -18.91
C ALA A 47 -45.15 -21.62 -19.19
N THR A 48 -45.27 -21.99 -20.46
CA THR A 48 -45.45 -23.38 -20.90
C THR A 48 -44.15 -24.17 -21.06
N GLY A 49 -42.99 -23.55 -20.79
CA GLY A 49 -41.71 -24.24 -20.63
C GLY A 49 -40.58 -23.77 -21.57
N GLU A 50 -40.85 -22.90 -22.55
CA GLU A 50 -39.81 -22.39 -23.47
C GLU A 50 -39.00 -21.26 -22.81
N ARG A 51 -38.18 -21.62 -21.83
CA ARG A 51 -37.35 -20.69 -21.02
C ARG A 51 -36.04 -20.32 -21.69
N THR A 52 -36.11 -19.75 -22.89
CA THR A 52 -34.92 -19.34 -23.64
C THR A 52 -34.67 -17.83 -23.56
N LEU A 53 -33.41 -17.43 -23.72
CA LEU A 53 -33.01 -16.02 -23.77
C LEU A 53 -33.73 -15.27 -24.91
N ALA A 54 -33.97 -15.94 -26.04
CA ALA A 54 -34.68 -15.36 -27.18
C ALA A 54 -36.16 -15.02 -26.86
N VAL A 55 -36.87 -15.91 -26.16
CA VAL A 55 -38.26 -15.66 -25.72
C VAL A 55 -38.32 -14.50 -24.74
N LEU A 56 -37.41 -14.46 -23.76
CA LEU A 56 -37.35 -13.37 -22.78
C LEU A 56 -36.93 -12.04 -23.42
N SER A 57 -36.03 -12.05 -24.40
CA SER A 57 -35.63 -10.87 -25.16
C SER A 57 -36.83 -10.27 -25.91
N LYS A 58 -37.64 -11.11 -26.56
CA LYS A 58 -38.86 -10.68 -27.26
C LYS A 58 -39.96 -10.24 -26.30
N LEU A 59 -40.12 -10.91 -25.17
CA LEU A 59 -41.05 -10.49 -24.11
C LEU A 59 -40.66 -9.13 -23.54
N SER A 60 -39.39 -8.93 -23.21
CA SER A 60 -38.83 -7.69 -22.67
C SER A 60 -38.96 -6.51 -23.64
N ALA A 61 -38.72 -6.76 -24.94
CA ALA A 61 -38.84 -5.74 -25.99
C ALA A 61 -40.27 -5.22 -26.19
N ASN A 62 -41.29 -6.05 -25.89
CA ASN A 62 -42.70 -5.71 -26.03
C ASN A 62 -43.41 -5.58 -24.66
N ALA A 63 -42.65 -5.41 -23.58
CA ALA A 63 -43.16 -5.48 -22.21
C ALA A 63 -44.16 -4.36 -21.87
N ASP A 64 -44.13 -3.24 -22.58
CA ASP A 64 -45.09 -2.13 -22.50
C ASP A 64 -46.51 -2.55 -22.90
N ARG A 65 -46.65 -3.59 -23.72
CA ARG A 65 -47.92 -4.13 -24.19
C ARG A 65 -48.40 -5.36 -23.42
N LEU A 66 -47.70 -5.72 -22.34
CA LEU A 66 -48.05 -6.88 -21.53
C LEU A 66 -49.42 -6.69 -20.87
N GLY A 67 -50.29 -7.70 -20.99
CA GLY A 67 -51.66 -7.67 -20.47
C GLY A 67 -52.70 -7.05 -21.40
N GLU A 68 -52.32 -6.43 -22.53
CA GLU A 68 -53.27 -5.85 -23.49
C GLU A 68 -54.23 -6.89 -24.08
N GLY A 69 -53.75 -8.10 -24.38
CA GLY A 69 -54.55 -9.20 -24.92
C GLY A 69 -55.30 -9.95 -23.83
N LEU A 70 -54.63 -10.21 -22.69
CA LEU A 70 -55.24 -10.89 -21.55
C LEU A 70 -56.40 -10.11 -20.92
N SER A 71 -56.28 -8.78 -20.83
CA SER A 71 -57.34 -7.92 -20.29
C SER A 71 -58.64 -8.01 -21.10
N ARG A 72 -58.55 -8.18 -22.44
CA ARG A 72 -59.72 -8.45 -23.30
C ARG A 72 -60.38 -9.80 -23.04
N LEU A 73 -59.68 -10.71 -22.36
CA LEU A 73 -60.18 -12.00 -21.89
C LEU A 73 -60.55 -11.98 -20.40
N GLN A 74 -60.55 -10.80 -19.75
CA GLN A 74 -60.75 -10.63 -18.30
C GLN A 74 -59.71 -11.39 -17.45
N LEU A 75 -58.49 -11.51 -17.96
CA LEU A 75 -57.35 -12.14 -17.30
C LEU A 75 -56.22 -11.13 -17.16
N GLY A 76 -55.32 -11.34 -16.20
CA GLY A 76 -54.07 -10.61 -16.04
C GLY A 76 -52.85 -11.49 -16.33
N PRO A 77 -51.67 -10.91 -16.56
CA PRO A 77 -50.43 -11.65 -16.80
C PRO A 77 -50.11 -12.68 -15.69
N ALA A 78 -50.38 -12.34 -14.43
CA ALA A 78 -50.20 -13.23 -13.29
C ALA A 78 -51.01 -14.54 -13.39
N ASN A 79 -52.13 -14.57 -14.13
CA ASN A 79 -52.92 -15.78 -14.35
C ASN A 79 -52.19 -16.83 -15.19
N MET A 80 -51.13 -16.46 -15.93
CA MET A 80 -50.29 -17.42 -16.65
C MET A 80 -49.35 -18.22 -15.73
N GLY A 81 -49.17 -17.79 -14.47
CA GLY A 81 -48.30 -18.48 -13.51
C GLY A 81 -46.81 -18.46 -13.90
N ALA A 82 -46.39 -17.52 -14.75
CA ALA A 82 -45.00 -17.35 -15.15
C ALA A 82 -44.17 -16.71 -14.03
N PHE A 83 -42.95 -17.21 -13.82
CA PHE A 83 -42.01 -16.70 -12.83
C PHE A 83 -40.57 -16.79 -13.32
N PHE A 84 -39.70 -15.94 -12.79
CA PHE A 84 -38.25 -16.07 -12.93
C PHE A 84 -37.60 -16.18 -11.56
N GLU A 85 -36.44 -16.79 -11.53
CA GLU A 85 -35.66 -17.04 -10.32
C GLU A 85 -34.27 -16.42 -10.50
N ILE A 86 -33.76 -15.82 -9.43
CA ILE A 86 -32.40 -15.29 -9.37
C ILE A 86 -31.89 -15.36 -7.93
N GLU A 87 -30.74 -15.99 -7.75
CA GLU A 87 -30.17 -16.30 -6.43
C GLU A 87 -31.20 -16.97 -5.50
N TYR A 88 -31.66 -16.26 -4.46
CA TYR A 88 -32.58 -16.79 -3.45
C TYR A 88 -34.03 -16.38 -3.70
N ALA A 89 -34.33 -15.50 -4.66
CA ALA A 89 -35.67 -14.94 -4.84
C ALA A 89 -36.35 -15.44 -6.12
N ARG A 90 -37.69 -15.53 -6.04
CA ARG A 90 -38.58 -15.92 -7.13
C ARG A 90 -39.64 -14.85 -7.33
N PHE A 91 -39.75 -14.33 -8.55
CA PHE A 91 -40.65 -13.23 -8.87
C PHE A 91 -41.67 -13.65 -9.93
N PRO A 92 -42.98 -13.35 -9.74
CA PRO A 92 -43.96 -13.53 -10.79
C PRO A 92 -43.73 -12.51 -11.91
N ILE A 93 -43.93 -12.93 -13.16
CA ILE A 93 -43.93 -12.01 -14.31
C ILE A 93 -45.35 -11.50 -14.49
N ALA A 94 -45.61 -10.30 -13.96
CA ALA A 94 -46.96 -9.74 -13.85
C ALA A 94 -47.14 -8.42 -14.61
N ASP A 95 -46.06 -7.71 -14.91
CA ASP A 95 -46.05 -6.36 -15.48
C ASP A 95 -44.80 -6.11 -16.34
N GLN A 96 -44.70 -4.89 -16.87
CA GLN A 96 -43.57 -4.47 -17.69
C GLN A 96 -42.23 -4.60 -16.96
N ILE A 97 -42.17 -4.21 -15.68
CA ILE A 97 -40.93 -4.19 -14.89
C ILE A 97 -40.45 -5.63 -14.68
N THR A 98 -41.32 -6.49 -14.15
CA THR A 98 -41.00 -7.91 -13.88
C THR A 98 -40.67 -8.70 -15.15
N ALA A 99 -41.26 -8.37 -16.30
CA ALA A 99 -40.87 -8.95 -17.59
C ALA A 99 -39.46 -8.52 -18.04
N GLN A 100 -39.09 -7.26 -17.84
CA GLN A 100 -37.74 -6.76 -18.13
C GLN A 100 -36.71 -7.30 -17.14
N LEU A 101 -37.07 -7.45 -15.86
CA LEU A 101 -36.25 -8.09 -14.83
C LEU A 101 -36.01 -9.57 -15.12
N ALA A 102 -37.01 -10.30 -15.62
CA ALA A 102 -36.85 -11.70 -16.05
C ALA A 102 -35.78 -11.84 -17.14
N TYR A 103 -35.76 -10.93 -18.11
CA TYR A 103 -34.73 -10.91 -19.14
C TYR A 103 -33.35 -10.51 -18.59
N ALA A 104 -33.28 -9.49 -17.73
CA ALA A 104 -32.04 -9.11 -17.08
C ALA A 104 -31.45 -10.25 -16.23
N ALA A 105 -32.29 -10.98 -15.48
CA ALA A 105 -31.88 -12.15 -14.72
C ALA A 105 -31.30 -13.27 -15.60
N ALA A 106 -31.92 -13.53 -16.76
CA ALA A 106 -31.40 -14.51 -17.72
C ALA A 106 -30.07 -14.08 -18.35
N LEU A 107 -29.88 -12.78 -18.62
CA LEU A 107 -28.60 -12.23 -19.08
C LEU A 107 -27.50 -12.35 -18.01
N ILE A 108 -27.83 -12.06 -16.75
CA ILE A 108 -26.91 -12.27 -15.61
C ILE A 108 -26.51 -13.74 -15.53
N ALA A 109 -27.46 -14.67 -15.63
CA ALA A 109 -27.18 -16.12 -15.64
C ALA A 109 -26.24 -16.52 -16.79
N SER A 110 -26.40 -15.90 -17.97
CA SER A 110 -25.58 -16.14 -19.17
C SER A 110 -24.26 -15.35 -19.22
N ASN A 111 -23.90 -14.63 -18.15
CA ASN A 111 -22.72 -13.76 -18.05
C ASN A 111 -22.70 -12.56 -19.02
N GLU A 112 -23.87 -12.16 -19.55
CA GLU A 112 -24.03 -10.98 -20.41
C GLU A 112 -24.26 -9.70 -19.57
N PHE A 113 -23.31 -9.42 -18.68
CA PHE A 113 -23.44 -8.40 -17.62
C PHE A 113 -23.70 -6.98 -18.14
N GLN A 114 -23.02 -6.61 -19.24
CA GLN A 114 -23.19 -5.27 -19.84
C GLN A 114 -24.61 -5.04 -20.35
N GLN A 115 -25.23 -6.05 -20.98
CA GLN A 115 -26.60 -5.95 -21.47
C GLN A 115 -27.60 -5.97 -20.30
N ALA A 116 -27.37 -6.81 -19.29
CA ALA A 116 -28.19 -6.85 -18.08
C ALA A 116 -28.20 -5.48 -17.38
N SER A 117 -27.03 -4.87 -17.18
CA SER A 117 -26.90 -3.52 -16.59
C SER A 117 -27.70 -2.50 -17.38
N ALA A 118 -27.58 -2.48 -18.71
CA ALA A 118 -28.29 -1.50 -19.55
C ALA A 118 -29.83 -1.63 -19.46
N ILE A 119 -30.37 -2.81 -19.15
CA ILE A 119 -31.81 -2.97 -18.86
C ILE A 119 -32.12 -2.44 -17.47
N LEU A 120 -31.34 -2.84 -16.46
CA LEU A 120 -31.56 -2.46 -15.08
C LEU A 120 -31.47 -0.95 -14.86
N ASP A 121 -30.58 -0.25 -15.57
CA ASP A 121 -30.39 1.21 -15.48
C ASP A 121 -31.63 2.00 -15.95
N ARG A 122 -32.47 1.40 -16.82
CA ARG A 122 -33.72 2.01 -17.31
C ARG A 122 -34.92 1.77 -16.41
N LEU A 123 -34.80 0.84 -15.46
CA LEU A 123 -35.87 0.48 -14.53
C LEU A 123 -35.91 1.39 -13.29
N PRO A 124 -37.07 1.57 -12.65
CA PRO A 124 -37.20 2.39 -11.45
C PRO A 124 -36.32 1.87 -10.31
N ALA A 125 -35.47 2.74 -9.76
CA ALA A 125 -34.52 2.38 -8.70
C ALA A 125 -35.17 2.14 -7.33
N ASP A 126 -36.40 2.61 -7.14
CA ASP A 126 -37.21 2.48 -5.93
C ASP A 126 -38.01 1.17 -5.85
N SER A 127 -38.03 0.37 -6.92
CA SER A 127 -38.61 -0.98 -6.92
C SER A 127 -37.69 -1.95 -6.16
N PRO A 128 -38.17 -2.63 -5.11
CA PRO A 128 -37.40 -3.66 -4.37
C PRO A 128 -36.94 -4.81 -5.27
N GLU A 129 -37.73 -5.22 -6.24
CA GLU A 129 -37.37 -6.27 -7.20
C GLU A 129 -36.20 -5.83 -8.08
N THR A 130 -36.23 -4.57 -8.53
CA THR A 130 -35.14 -3.98 -9.32
C THR A 130 -33.86 -3.85 -8.48
N GLY A 131 -33.97 -3.38 -7.24
CA GLY A 131 -32.85 -3.32 -6.29
C GLY A 131 -32.22 -4.69 -6.05
N TYR A 132 -33.03 -5.73 -5.87
CA TYR A 132 -32.55 -7.09 -5.65
C TYR A 132 -31.80 -7.65 -6.88
N VAL A 133 -32.37 -7.52 -8.08
CA VAL A 133 -31.70 -8.00 -9.30
C VAL A 133 -30.39 -7.23 -9.58
N ARG A 134 -30.36 -5.92 -9.30
CA ARG A 134 -29.11 -5.12 -9.33
C ARG A 134 -28.07 -5.63 -8.33
N ALA A 135 -28.50 -5.97 -7.10
CA ALA A 135 -27.63 -6.55 -6.09
C ALA A 135 -27.08 -7.93 -6.50
N CYS A 136 -27.88 -8.76 -7.18
CA CYS A 136 -27.42 -10.05 -7.74
C CYS A 136 -26.38 -9.85 -8.85
N LEU A 137 -26.59 -8.91 -9.78
CA LEU A 137 -25.60 -8.56 -10.80
C LEU A 137 -24.28 -8.11 -10.17
N ALA A 138 -24.36 -7.21 -9.18
CA ALA A 138 -23.20 -6.68 -8.48
C ALA A 138 -22.48 -7.78 -7.67
N THR A 139 -23.22 -8.69 -7.01
CA THR A 139 -22.66 -9.84 -6.29
C THR A 139 -21.91 -10.77 -7.24
N LYS A 140 -22.51 -11.11 -8.39
CA LYS A 140 -21.88 -12.02 -9.38
C LYS A 140 -20.61 -11.45 -10.00
N THR A 141 -20.53 -10.12 -10.10
CA THR A 141 -19.35 -9.39 -10.62
C THR A 141 -18.43 -8.88 -9.49
N GLN A 142 -18.70 -9.28 -8.24
CA GLN A 142 -17.95 -8.89 -7.04
C GLN A 142 -17.78 -7.36 -6.90
N ARG A 143 -18.80 -6.59 -7.26
CA ARG A 143 -18.88 -5.13 -7.11
C ARG A 143 -19.60 -4.80 -5.81
N TRP A 144 -18.97 -5.15 -4.69
CA TRP A 144 -19.58 -5.11 -3.36
C TRP A 144 -20.18 -3.75 -2.93
N PRO A 145 -19.58 -2.59 -3.25
CA PRO A 145 -20.21 -1.29 -2.94
C PRO A 145 -21.56 -1.09 -3.65
N ASP A 146 -21.69 -1.62 -4.87
CA ASP A 146 -22.93 -1.54 -5.64
C ASP A 146 -24.00 -2.48 -5.06
N VAL A 147 -23.58 -3.63 -4.47
CA VAL A 147 -24.49 -4.51 -3.72
C VAL A 147 -25.11 -3.76 -2.55
N LEU A 148 -24.28 -3.14 -1.71
CA LEU A 148 -24.75 -2.39 -0.52
C LEU A 148 -25.71 -1.24 -0.90
N THR A 149 -25.45 -0.58 -2.02
CA THR A 149 -26.33 0.47 -2.56
C THR A 149 -27.67 -0.11 -3.03
N ALA A 150 -27.63 -1.23 -3.76
CA ALA A 150 -28.81 -1.83 -4.39
C ALA A 150 -29.75 -2.52 -3.38
N VAL A 151 -29.22 -3.16 -2.33
CA VAL A 151 -30.03 -3.85 -1.31
C VAL A 151 -30.78 -2.92 -0.37
N GLY A 152 -30.38 -1.65 -0.28
CA GLY A 152 -30.99 -0.69 0.67
C GLY A 152 -32.49 -0.49 0.49
N VAL A 153 -32.99 -0.53 -0.75
CA VAL A 153 -34.44 -0.41 -1.06
C VAL A 153 -35.20 -1.68 -0.64
N CYS A 154 -34.53 -2.84 -0.69
CA CYS A 154 -35.14 -4.13 -0.36
C CYS A 154 -35.24 -4.35 1.16
N THR A 155 -34.18 -4.00 1.90
CA THR A 155 -34.14 -4.22 3.36
C THR A 155 -35.09 -3.31 4.13
N GLN A 156 -35.48 -2.17 3.54
CA GLN A 156 -36.42 -1.22 4.11
C GLN A 156 -37.89 -1.53 3.75
N ASN A 157 -38.17 -2.54 2.92
CA ASN A 157 -39.51 -2.86 2.46
C ASN A 157 -40.30 -3.70 3.51
N PRO A 158 -41.39 -3.17 4.11
CA PRO A 158 -42.17 -3.92 5.10
C PRO A 158 -43.12 -4.97 4.49
N ARG A 159 -43.30 -4.99 3.16
CA ARG A 159 -44.31 -5.84 2.49
C ARG A 159 -43.82 -7.25 2.18
N ASP A 160 -42.53 -7.40 1.89
CA ASP A 160 -41.93 -8.69 1.54
C ASP A 160 -40.76 -9.01 2.47
N THR A 161 -41.07 -9.75 3.54
CA THR A 161 -40.10 -10.14 4.57
C THR A 161 -39.08 -11.16 4.05
N TYR A 162 -39.42 -11.95 3.03
CA TYR A 162 -38.50 -12.92 2.45
C TYR A 162 -37.47 -12.22 1.58
N LEU A 163 -37.90 -11.31 0.71
CA LEU A 163 -37.01 -10.49 -0.11
C LEU A 163 -36.06 -9.65 0.74
N ALA A 164 -36.55 -9.06 1.83
CA ALA A 164 -35.72 -8.30 2.77
C ALA A 164 -34.65 -9.18 3.45
N ARG A 165 -34.97 -10.45 3.80
CA ARG A 165 -34.00 -11.42 4.32
C ARG A 165 -32.97 -11.80 3.25
N ALA A 166 -33.41 -12.10 2.03
CA ALA A 166 -32.52 -12.42 0.92
C ALA A 166 -31.56 -11.27 0.60
N ALA A 167 -32.05 -10.02 0.61
CA ALA A 167 -31.23 -8.83 0.43
C ALA A 167 -30.24 -8.62 1.58
N SER A 168 -30.64 -8.89 2.82
CA SER A 168 -29.75 -8.81 3.99
C SER A 168 -28.62 -9.86 3.92
N LEU A 169 -28.86 -11.02 3.28
CA LEU A 169 -27.79 -12.00 3.03
C LEU A 169 -26.76 -11.48 2.01
N LEU A 170 -27.21 -10.84 0.93
CA LEU A 170 -26.31 -10.21 -0.04
C LEU A 170 -25.53 -9.05 0.60
N GLU A 171 -26.18 -8.28 1.47
CA GLU A 171 -25.55 -7.23 2.29
C GLU A 171 -24.44 -7.81 3.18
N ALA A 172 -24.69 -8.95 3.84
CA ALA A 172 -23.70 -9.62 4.69
C ALA A 172 -22.45 -10.03 3.90
N TRP A 173 -22.63 -10.67 2.74
CA TRP A 173 -21.52 -11.06 1.87
C TRP A 173 -20.75 -9.86 1.33
N ALA A 174 -21.45 -8.79 0.93
CA ALA A 174 -20.80 -7.57 0.43
C ALA A 174 -20.00 -6.85 1.52
N ALA A 175 -20.57 -6.71 2.72
CA ALA A 175 -19.89 -6.12 3.86
C ALA A 175 -18.67 -6.95 4.27
N ALA A 176 -18.81 -8.28 4.33
CA ALA A 176 -17.71 -9.19 4.64
C ALA A 176 -16.58 -9.00 3.63
N SER A 177 -16.89 -9.08 2.33
CA SER A 177 -15.91 -8.96 1.26
C SER A 177 -15.22 -7.60 1.19
N LEU A 178 -15.80 -6.55 1.79
CA LEU A 178 -15.20 -5.21 1.91
C LEU A 178 -14.41 -4.99 3.21
N GLY A 179 -14.23 -6.01 4.04
CA GLY A 179 -13.53 -5.86 5.32
C GLY A 179 -14.42 -5.32 6.46
N LEU A 180 -15.72 -5.11 6.22
CA LEU A 180 -16.67 -4.53 7.16
C LEU A 180 -17.29 -5.62 8.06
N MET A 181 -16.48 -6.19 8.93
CA MET A 181 -16.84 -7.38 9.74
C MET A 181 -18.09 -7.18 10.60
N GLN A 182 -18.17 -6.06 11.34
CA GLN A 182 -19.30 -5.78 12.22
C GLN A 182 -20.62 -5.59 11.44
N PRO A 183 -20.69 -4.75 10.39
CA PRO A 183 -21.86 -4.71 9.51
C PRO A 183 -22.23 -6.06 8.89
N ALA A 184 -21.24 -6.87 8.50
CA ALA A 184 -21.48 -8.20 7.95
C ALA A 184 -22.17 -9.15 8.94
N LEU A 185 -21.68 -9.19 10.18
CA LEU A 185 -22.28 -9.99 11.26
C LEU A 185 -23.70 -9.51 11.59
N GLN A 186 -23.94 -8.20 11.63
CA GLN A 186 -25.27 -7.63 11.87
C GLN A 186 -26.25 -7.98 10.75
N ALA A 187 -25.82 -7.90 9.50
CA ALA A 187 -26.63 -8.28 8.34
C ALA A 187 -26.94 -9.79 8.34
N ALA A 188 -25.94 -10.64 8.62
CA ALA A 188 -26.14 -12.08 8.75
C ALA A 188 -27.11 -12.43 9.91
N GLN A 189 -26.98 -11.75 11.06
CA GLN A 189 -27.85 -11.97 12.21
C GLN A 189 -29.31 -11.61 11.90
N ARG A 190 -29.58 -10.54 11.15
CA ARG A 190 -30.94 -10.21 10.66
C ARG A 190 -31.56 -11.35 9.85
N VAL A 191 -30.77 -12.06 9.04
CA VAL A 191 -31.24 -13.21 8.26
C VAL A 191 -31.57 -14.39 9.16
N ILE A 192 -30.71 -14.68 10.15
CA ILE A 192 -30.83 -15.79 11.10
C ILE A 192 -32.05 -15.60 12.01
N ASP A 193 -32.28 -14.38 12.50
CA ASP A 193 -33.40 -14.05 13.40
C ASP A 193 -34.75 -13.99 12.67
N GLY A 194 -34.73 -13.90 11.34
CA GLY A 194 -35.93 -13.86 10.52
C GLY A 194 -36.70 -15.19 10.57
N LYS A 195 -38.03 -15.11 10.64
CA LYS A 195 -38.89 -16.32 10.65
C LYS A 195 -38.71 -17.11 9.34
N PRO A 196 -38.49 -18.43 9.39
CA PRO A 196 -38.43 -19.26 8.19
C PRO A 196 -39.76 -19.13 7.46
N THR A 197 -39.69 -18.58 6.25
CA THR A 197 -40.84 -18.34 5.39
C THR A 197 -40.93 -19.54 4.47
N SER A 198 -42.13 -20.11 4.24
CA SER A 198 -42.25 -21.21 3.28
C SER A 198 -41.77 -20.70 1.93
N THR A 199 -40.82 -21.41 1.33
CA THR A 199 -40.20 -21.07 0.04
C THR A 199 -41.18 -21.09 -1.13
N ASP A 200 -42.44 -21.42 -0.88
CA ASP A 200 -43.53 -21.26 -1.81
C ASP A 200 -44.71 -20.60 -1.09
N GLY A 201 -45.46 -19.77 -1.80
CA GLY A 201 -46.87 -19.49 -1.48
C GLY A 201 -47.76 -20.75 -1.59
N LEU A 202 -47.25 -21.94 -1.27
CA LEU A 202 -47.97 -23.20 -1.16
C LEU A 202 -47.76 -23.75 0.25
N GLY A 203 -48.90 -24.01 0.90
CA GLY A 203 -49.02 -24.25 2.32
C GLY A 203 -48.15 -25.38 2.87
N ALA A 204 -47.81 -25.20 4.14
CA ALA A 204 -47.22 -26.18 5.02
C ALA A 204 -47.83 -27.58 4.86
N ARG A 205 -47.01 -28.54 4.40
CA ARG A 205 -47.12 -29.94 4.81
C ARG A 205 -45.73 -30.59 4.88
N GLY A 206 -45.24 -30.73 6.10
CA GLY A 206 -44.35 -31.83 6.50
C GLY A 206 -42.88 -31.47 6.71
N VAL A 207 -42.46 -31.61 7.98
CA VAL A 207 -41.07 -31.80 8.47
C VAL A 207 -40.18 -30.54 8.45
N GLY A 208 -39.45 -30.30 9.54
CA GLY A 208 -38.78 -29.02 9.87
C GLY A 208 -37.98 -28.41 8.72
N ILE A 209 -38.33 -27.17 8.38
CA ILE A 209 -37.86 -26.51 7.15
C ILE A 209 -36.42 -26.02 7.34
N LYS A 210 -35.50 -26.68 6.65
CA LYS A 210 -34.10 -26.33 6.44
C LYS A 210 -33.98 -25.10 5.51
N ASP A 211 -34.13 -23.89 6.04
CA ASP A 211 -34.06 -22.64 5.25
C ASP A 211 -32.63 -22.37 4.74
N VAL A 212 -32.49 -22.26 3.41
CA VAL A 212 -31.22 -22.01 2.70
C VAL A 212 -30.62 -20.65 3.07
N LEU A 213 -31.47 -19.63 3.31
CA LEU A 213 -31.00 -18.29 3.69
C LEU A 213 -30.28 -18.32 5.05
N THR A 214 -30.85 -19.03 6.02
CA THR A 214 -30.25 -19.19 7.35
C THR A 214 -28.94 -19.96 7.28
N ARG A 215 -28.88 -21.03 6.46
CA ARG A 215 -27.64 -21.79 6.22
C ARG A 215 -26.52 -20.90 5.72
N ASP A 216 -26.79 -20.11 4.68
CA ASP A 216 -25.77 -19.30 4.01
C ASP A 216 -25.39 -18.06 4.84
N ALA A 217 -26.31 -17.53 5.66
CA ALA A 217 -26.01 -16.51 6.65
C ALA A 217 -25.10 -17.03 7.78
N LEU A 218 -25.38 -18.23 8.30
CA LEU A 218 -24.51 -18.90 9.28
C LEU A 218 -23.13 -19.17 8.69
N PHE A 219 -23.07 -19.58 7.42
CA PHE A 219 -21.81 -19.82 6.74
C PHE A 219 -21.01 -18.53 6.55
N CYS A 220 -21.65 -17.44 6.11
CA CYS A 220 -21.03 -16.11 6.04
C CYS A 220 -20.50 -15.68 7.40
N ARG A 221 -21.30 -15.84 8.47
CA ARG A 221 -20.88 -15.55 9.85
C ARG A 221 -19.65 -16.35 10.26
N ALA A 222 -19.61 -17.65 9.98
CA ALA A 222 -18.45 -18.48 10.30
C ALA A 222 -17.17 -17.98 9.62
N LEU A 223 -17.22 -17.63 8.33
CA LEU A 223 -16.05 -17.10 7.62
C LEU A 223 -15.59 -15.75 8.16
N VAL A 224 -16.52 -14.88 8.59
CA VAL A 224 -16.19 -13.61 9.24
C VAL A 224 -15.51 -13.83 10.59
N LEU A 225 -16.04 -14.73 11.42
CA LEU A 225 -15.44 -15.09 12.72
C LEU A 225 -14.01 -15.63 12.54
N ARG A 226 -13.82 -16.52 11.57
CA ARG A 226 -12.49 -17.04 11.20
C ARG A 226 -11.54 -15.92 10.78
N TYR A 227 -11.99 -14.99 9.94
CA TYR A 227 -11.17 -13.85 9.52
C TYR A 227 -10.76 -12.95 10.70
N GLN A 228 -11.58 -12.85 11.75
CA GLN A 228 -11.27 -12.11 12.98
C GLN A 228 -10.35 -12.88 13.94
N GLY A 229 -9.98 -14.14 13.63
CA GLY A 229 -9.20 -15.02 14.50
C GLY A 229 -10.02 -15.76 15.55
N GLU A 230 -11.35 -15.74 15.46
CA GLU A 230 -12.27 -16.45 16.36
C GLU A 230 -12.53 -17.87 15.85
N ASP A 231 -11.46 -18.66 15.72
CA ASP A 231 -11.48 -19.99 15.08
C ASP A 231 -12.40 -20.99 15.80
N GLU A 232 -12.40 -21.00 17.14
CA GLU A 232 -13.24 -21.91 17.94
C GLU A 232 -14.74 -21.65 17.70
N GLU A 233 -15.15 -20.38 17.66
CA GLU A 233 -16.53 -20.01 17.37
C GLU A 233 -16.91 -20.36 15.93
N SER A 234 -16.02 -20.08 14.97
CA SER A 234 -16.21 -20.46 13.56
C SER A 234 -16.40 -21.98 13.41
N GLU A 235 -15.54 -22.80 14.02
CA GLU A 235 -15.62 -24.27 13.95
C GLU A 235 -16.92 -24.79 14.57
N SER A 236 -17.38 -24.19 15.66
CA SER A 236 -18.67 -24.50 16.29
C SER A 236 -19.85 -24.22 15.35
N VAL A 237 -19.88 -23.04 14.72
CA VAL A 237 -20.92 -22.67 13.76
C VAL A 237 -20.92 -23.61 12.55
N LEU A 238 -19.75 -23.87 11.95
CA LEU A 238 -19.62 -24.78 10.79
C LEU A 238 -20.05 -26.22 11.13
N THR A 239 -19.73 -26.69 12.34
CA THR A 239 -20.18 -28.00 12.82
C THR A 239 -21.70 -28.04 12.96
N GLY A 240 -22.31 -26.98 13.50
CA GLY A 240 -23.76 -26.82 13.57
C GLY A 240 -24.41 -26.86 12.18
N ILE A 241 -23.82 -26.17 11.19
CA ILE A 241 -24.27 -26.22 9.80
C ILE A 241 -24.21 -27.65 9.26
N ARG A 242 -23.11 -28.37 9.47
CA ARG A 242 -22.94 -29.75 8.97
C ARG A 242 -23.95 -30.72 9.58
N VAL A 243 -24.34 -30.54 10.85
CA VAL A 243 -25.37 -31.36 11.49
C VAL A 243 -26.76 -31.12 10.89
N GLN A 244 -27.09 -29.86 10.61
CA GLN A 244 -28.41 -29.49 10.09
C GLN A 244 -28.52 -29.69 8.56
N TRP A 245 -27.44 -29.41 7.81
CA TRP A 245 -27.30 -29.51 6.37
C TRP A 245 -26.08 -30.39 5.98
N PRO A 246 -26.18 -31.73 6.12
CA PRO A 246 -25.06 -32.63 5.83
C PRO A 246 -24.59 -32.58 4.36
N ASP A 247 -25.49 -32.21 3.44
CA ASP A 247 -25.19 -32.13 1.99
C ASP A 247 -24.52 -30.80 1.58
N PHE A 248 -24.24 -29.89 2.53
CA PHE A 248 -23.60 -28.61 2.22
C PHE A 248 -22.06 -28.71 2.24
N GLU A 249 -21.50 -29.12 1.10
CA GLU A 249 -20.06 -29.39 0.94
C GLU A 249 -19.15 -28.23 1.35
N ARG A 250 -19.55 -26.97 1.12
CA ARG A 250 -18.73 -25.79 1.46
C ARG A 250 -18.38 -25.73 2.95
N ALA A 251 -19.29 -26.12 3.84
CA ALA A 251 -18.99 -26.19 5.27
C ALA A 251 -18.01 -27.33 5.61
N GLN A 252 -18.05 -28.45 4.87
CA GLN A 252 -17.09 -29.53 5.04
C GLN A 252 -15.69 -29.12 4.59
N VAL A 253 -15.57 -28.44 3.44
CA VAL A 253 -14.29 -27.91 2.95
C VAL A 253 -13.73 -26.92 3.97
N ALA A 254 -14.54 -25.96 4.44
CA ALA A 254 -14.12 -24.99 5.43
C ALA A 254 -13.68 -25.60 6.78
N LEU A 255 -14.25 -26.75 7.18
CA LEU A 255 -13.81 -27.46 8.39
C LEU A 255 -12.50 -28.23 8.19
N ASN A 256 -12.26 -28.73 6.99
CA ASN A 256 -11.07 -29.52 6.69
C ASN A 256 -9.85 -28.65 6.32
N ASP A 257 -10.08 -27.46 5.79
CA ASP A 257 -9.06 -26.50 5.37
C ASP A 257 -9.20 -25.20 6.16
N ARG A 258 -8.20 -24.90 7.00
CA ARG A 258 -8.15 -23.66 7.79
C ARG A 258 -7.81 -22.43 6.96
N THR A 259 -7.20 -22.61 5.79
CA THR A 259 -6.90 -21.52 4.85
C THR A 259 -8.13 -21.12 4.04
N PHE A 260 -9.16 -21.97 3.99
CA PHE A 260 -10.45 -21.62 3.40
C PHE A 260 -11.08 -20.49 4.21
N GLY A 261 -11.15 -19.31 3.61
CA GLY A 261 -11.55 -18.09 4.28
C GLY A 261 -12.18 -17.07 3.34
N LEU A 262 -12.42 -15.89 3.90
CA LEU A 262 -13.00 -14.76 3.19
C LEU A 262 -11.92 -14.04 2.37
N GLU A 263 -12.14 -13.89 1.06
CA GLU A 263 -11.33 -13.04 0.20
C GLU A 263 -11.77 -11.59 0.33
N VAL A 264 -11.05 -10.82 1.14
CA VAL A 264 -11.34 -9.41 1.36
C VAL A 264 -10.71 -8.55 0.26
N THR A 265 -11.50 -7.63 -0.28
CA THR A 265 -11.08 -6.61 -1.24
C THR A 265 -11.46 -5.22 -0.71
N ASP A 266 -11.07 -4.18 -1.43
CA ASP A 266 -11.33 -2.80 -1.07
C ASP A 266 -11.89 -2.01 -2.28
N PRO A 267 -12.59 -0.89 -2.05
CA PRO A 267 -13.19 -0.10 -3.13
C PRO A 267 -12.20 0.37 -4.20
N GLU A 268 -10.94 0.64 -3.84
CA GLU A 268 -9.92 1.10 -4.79
C GLU A 268 -9.44 -0.06 -5.68
N THR A 269 -9.28 -1.27 -5.12
CA THR A 269 -9.01 -2.49 -5.91
C THR A 269 -10.13 -2.74 -6.92
N ILE A 270 -11.40 -2.58 -6.52
CA ILE A 270 -12.55 -2.71 -7.44
C ILE A 270 -12.53 -1.62 -8.52
N ALA A 271 -12.22 -0.37 -8.14
CA ALA A 271 -12.16 0.76 -9.07
C ALA A 271 -11.00 0.66 -10.07
N SER A 272 -9.91 -0.04 -9.71
CA SER A 272 -8.73 -0.24 -10.58
C SER A 272 -8.93 -1.27 -11.70
N ARG A 273 -10.07 -1.96 -11.76
CA ARG A 273 -10.36 -3.00 -12.76
C ARG A 273 -10.35 -2.42 -14.18
N THR A 274 -9.66 -3.10 -15.10
CA THR A 274 -9.68 -2.74 -16.53
C THR A 274 -10.98 -3.18 -17.22
N ASP A 275 -11.56 -4.31 -16.80
CA ASP A 275 -12.94 -4.67 -17.08
C ASP A 275 -13.74 -4.68 -15.78
N LYS A 276 -14.69 -3.74 -15.65
CA LYS A 276 -15.51 -3.61 -14.43
C LYS A 276 -16.31 -4.87 -14.09
N TRP A 277 -16.53 -5.77 -15.04
CA TRP A 277 -17.27 -7.03 -14.84
C TRP A 277 -16.38 -8.20 -14.43
N ASP A 278 -15.07 -8.11 -14.61
CA ASP A 278 -14.11 -9.15 -14.26
C ASP A 278 -13.28 -8.73 -13.03
N ALA A 279 -13.52 -9.44 -11.92
CA ALA A 279 -12.85 -9.18 -10.65
C ALA A 279 -11.33 -9.39 -10.71
N ALA A 280 -10.85 -10.28 -11.58
CA ALA A 280 -9.43 -10.61 -11.70
C ALA A 280 -8.60 -9.48 -12.36
N THR A 281 -9.26 -8.52 -13.00
CA THR A 281 -8.58 -7.41 -13.70
C THR A 281 -8.21 -6.24 -12.80
N GLY A 282 -8.52 -6.30 -11.50
CA GLY A 282 -8.18 -5.27 -10.52
C GLY A 282 -6.76 -5.41 -10.00
N THR A 283 -6.14 -4.27 -9.66
CA THR A 283 -4.84 -4.24 -8.98
C THR A 283 -5.04 -4.36 -7.48
N SER A 284 -4.56 -5.46 -6.89
CA SER A 284 -4.71 -5.73 -5.46
C SER A 284 -4.03 -4.66 -4.60
N ARG A 285 -4.50 -4.49 -3.36
CA ARG A 285 -3.85 -3.62 -2.37
C ARG A 285 -2.36 -3.93 -2.21
N ALA A 286 -2.00 -5.20 -2.10
CA ALA A 286 -0.60 -5.61 -1.95
C ALA A 286 0.27 -5.19 -3.16
N ALA A 287 -0.26 -5.30 -4.38
CA ALA A 287 0.45 -4.87 -5.58
C ALA A 287 0.62 -3.33 -5.63
N ARG A 288 -0.39 -2.58 -5.18
CA ARG A 288 -0.31 -1.11 -5.09
C ARG A 288 0.67 -0.66 -4.01
N ASP A 289 0.61 -1.24 -2.82
CA ASP A 289 1.55 -0.97 -1.73
C ASP A 289 2.99 -1.27 -2.16
N GLN A 290 3.20 -2.32 -2.96
CA GLN A 290 4.52 -2.65 -3.51
C GLN A 290 4.98 -1.61 -4.55
N ALA A 291 4.11 -1.21 -5.47
CA ALA A 291 4.42 -0.18 -6.46
C ALA A 291 4.76 1.16 -5.82
N ASP A 292 4.03 1.57 -4.78
CA ASP A 292 4.31 2.81 -4.04
C ASP A 292 5.66 2.76 -3.31
N ARG A 293 6.02 1.61 -2.75
CA ARG A 293 7.35 1.39 -2.15
C ARG A 293 8.44 1.49 -3.20
N ASP A 294 8.27 0.85 -4.35
CA ASP A 294 9.27 0.86 -5.41
C ASP A 294 9.43 2.27 -6.02
N ALA A 295 8.35 3.03 -6.17
CA ALA A 295 8.40 4.44 -6.56
C ALA A 295 9.16 5.28 -5.52
N THR A 296 8.89 5.07 -4.23
CA THR A 296 9.60 5.76 -3.13
C THR A 296 11.09 5.43 -3.16
N ARG A 297 11.46 4.16 -3.39
CA ARG A 297 12.85 3.72 -3.51
C ARG A 297 13.57 4.42 -4.66
N GLN A 298 12.94 4.49 -5.83
CA GLN A 298 13.50 5.19 -7.00
C GLN A 298 13.71 6.68 -6.74
N GLU A 299 12.75 7.35 -6.10
CA GLU A 299 12.89 8.78 -5.74
C GLU A 299 14.05 9.01 -4.76
N VAL A 300 14.15 8.18 -3.72
CA VAL A 300 15.23 8.28 -2.73
C VAL A 300 16.58 8.01 -3.37
N LEU A 301 16.69 7.01 -4.24
CA LEU A 301 17.92 6.70 -4.97
C LEU A 301 18.38 7.88 -5.81
N ALA A 302 17.51 8.42 -6.66
CA ALA A 302 17.83 9.55 -7.53
C ALA A 302 18.28 10.78 -6.73
N ARG A 303 17.61 11.06 -5.61
CA ARG A 303 18.00 12.15 -4.70
C ARG A 303 19.36 11.91 -4.04
N ALA A 304 19.65 10.66 -3.64
CA ALA A 304 20.92 10.29 -3.04
C ALA A 304 22.07 10.49 -4.04
N GLU A 305 21.88 10.12 -5.30
CA GLU A 305 22.85 10.33 -6.38
C GLU A 305 23.11 11.81 -6.65
N GLU A 306 22.07 12.65 -6.72
CA GLU A 306 22.22 14.09 -6.87
C GLU A 306 23.02 14.70 -5.72
N ARG A 307 22.70 14.28 -4.48
CA ARG A 307 23.42 14.73 -3.29
C ARG A 307 24.87 14.28 -3.29
N LEU A 308 25.13 13.04 -3.70
CA LEU A 308 26.48 12.48 -3.82
C LEU A 308 27.32 13.30 -4.81
N ALA A 309 26.76 13.59 -5.99
CA ALA A 309 27.40 14.41 -7.01
C ALA A 309 27.68 15.84 -6.51
N ALA A 310 26.82 16.39 -5.65
CA ALA A 310 26.97 17.73 -5.09
C ALA A 310 28.05 17.85 -3.99
N PHE A 311 28.63 16.76 -3.49
CA PHE A 311 29.77 16.86 -2.56
C PHE A 311 30.97 17.50 -3.25
N ILE A 312 31.60 18.45 -2.57
CA ILE A 312 32.79 19.15 -3.06
C ILE A 312 34.00 18.26 -2.76
N GLY A 313 34.80 17.97 -3.78
CA GLY A 313 35.91 17.03 -3.67
C GLY A 313 35.45 15.58 -3.46
N LEU A 314 36.25 14.79 -2.75
CA LEU A 314 35.98 13.38 -2.44
C LEU A 314 35.83 12.46 -3.68
N GLU A 315 36.59 12.73 -4.74
CA GLU A 315 36.51 11.95 -5.98
C GLU A 315 36.79 10.45 -5.76
N GLY A 316 37.76 10.11 -4.89
CA GLY A 316 38.03 8.71 -4.52
C GLY A 316 36.83 8.00 -3.90
N PRO A 317 36.26 8.49 -2.77
CA PRO A 317 35.04 7.94 -2.20
C PRO A 317 33.83 7.91 -3.14
N LYS A 318 33.69 8.89 -4.05
CA LYS A 318 32.59 8.93 -5.02
C LYS A 318 32.70 7.80 -6.03
N GLU A 319 33.89 7.62 -6.59
CA GLU A 319 34.17 6.54 -7.54
C GLU A 319 33.95 5.16 -6.89
N GLN A 320 34.45 4.96 -5.67
CA GLN A 320 34.27 3.71 -4.95
C GLN A 320 32.79 3.38 -4.66
N ILE A 321 31.98 4.36 -4.25
CA ILE A 321 30.54 4.15 -4.08
C ILE A 321 29.85 3.87 -5.41
N ALA A 322 30.23 4.54 -6.49
CA ALA A 322 29.64 4.29 -7.80
C ALA A 322 29.93 2.86 -8.29
N VAL A 323 31.15 2.37 -8.10
CA VAL A 323 31.53 0.98 -8.41
C VAL A 323 30.76 0.00 -7.55
N TRP A 324 30.78 0.18 -6.22
CA TRP A 324 30.06 -0.69 -5.27
C TRP A 324 28.55 -0.74 -5.55
N ARG A 325 27.93 0.40 -5.85
CA ARG A 325 26.52 0.47 -6.25
C ARG A 325 26.25 -0.34 -7.52
N THR A 326 27.12 -0.20 -8.53
CA THR A 326 27.01 -0.92 -9.80
C THR A 326 27.13 -2.42 -9.59
N GLU A 327 28.02 -2.87 -8.69
CA GLU A 327 28.14 -4.29 -8.32
C GLU A 327 26.84 -4.80 -7.71
N ILE A 328 26.22 -4.05 -6.78
CA ILE A 328 24.92 -4.41 -6.20
C ILE A 328 23.83 -4.51 -7.27
N GLU A 329 23.77 -3.56 -8.20
CA GLU A 329 22.79 -3.55 -9.29
C GLU A 329 22.95 -4.78 -10.20
N ILE A 330 24.18 -5.14 -10.56
CA ILE A 330 24.48 -6.35 -11.35
C ILE A 330 23.98 -7.59 -10.61
N ASP A 331 24.25 -7.69 -9.31
CA ASP A 331 23.83 -8.82 -8.49
C ASP A 331 22.30 -8.93 -8.40
N LEU A 332 21.59 -7.82 -8.24
CA LEU A 332 20.12 -7.81 -8.25
C LEU A 332 19.57 -8.30 -9.59
N LEU A 333 20.12 -7.83 -10.71
CA LEU A 333 19.71 -8.26 -12.05
C LEU A 333 19.98 -9.75 -12.31
N LEU A 334 21.10 -10.28 -11.82
CA LEU A 334 21.43 -11.70 -11.93
C LEU A 334 20.46 -12.56 -11.08
N ALA A 335 20.14 -12.10 -9.87
CA ALA A 335 19.19 -12.77 -8.99
C ALA A 335 17.76 -12.80 -9.59
N GLU A 336 17.32 -11.72 -10.22
CA GLU A 336 16.04 -11.67 -10.95
C GLU A 336 15.96 -12.72 -12.08
N GLN A 337 17.10 -13.05 -12.69
CA GLN A 337 17.21 -14.09 -13.72
C GLN A 337 17.41 -15.50 -13.14
N GLY A 338 17.33 -15.66 -11.82
CA GLY A 338 17.49 -16.94 -11.12
C GLY A 338 18.93 -17.47 -11.12
N GLN A 339 19.92 -16.61 -11.36
CA GLN A 339 21.34 -16.99 -11.23
C GLN A 339 21.74 -16.99 -9.74
N GLU A 340 22.63 -17.92 -9.37
CA GLU A 340 23.26 -17.88 -8.05
C GLU A 340 24.25 -16.71 -8.00
N VAL A 341 23.99 -15.77 -7.10
CA VAL A 341 24.89 -14.65 -6.82
C VAL A 341 25.77 -15.05 -5.63
N GLY A 342 27.06 -14.70 -5.69
CA GLY A 342 28.00 -15.01 -4.62
C GLY A 342 27.57 -14.40 -3.28
N THR A 343 27.75 -15.15 -2.19
CA THR A 343 27.45 -14.73 -0.80
C THR A 343 28.49 -13.77 -0.20
N ALA A 344 29.40 -13.21 -1.01
CA ALA A 344 30.49 -12.34 -0.56
C ALA A 344 30.06 -10.88 -0.29
N ASN A 345 28.76 -10.59 -0.36
CA ASN A 345 28.19 -9.25 -0.24
C ASN A 345 28.07 -8.76 1.21
N GLU A 346 29.19 -8.74 1.91
CA GLU A 346 29.28 -8.05 3.19
C GLU A 346 29.32 -6.54 2.92
N ASN A 347 28.17 -5.89 3.02
CA ASN A 347 28.02 -4.45 2.79
C ASN A 347 28.61 -3.59 3.92
N HIS A 348 29.22 -4.18 4.94
CA HIS A 348 29.79 -3.45 6.05
C HIS A 348 31.00 -2.63 5.62
N MET A 349 31.07 -1.38 6.07
CA MET A 349 32.05 -0.40 5.57
C MET A 349 32.89 0.21 6.69
N VAL A 350 34.11 0.58 6.34
CA VAL A 350 35.02 1.38 7.17
C VAL A 350 35.20 2.75 6.54
N PHE A 351 34.89 3.81 7.29
CA PHE A 351 35.12 5.19 6.85
C PHE A 351 36.33 5.76 7.61
N GLU A 352 37.46 5.89 6.93
CA GLU A 352 38.68 6.41 7.52
C GLU A 352 38.96 7.83 7.04
N GLY A 353 39.26 8.75 7.96
CA GLY A 353 39.74 10.08 7.59
C GLY A 353 39.65 11.11 8.70
N PRO A 354 40.22 12.30 8.51
CA PRO A 354 40.18 13.40 9.49
C PRO A 354 38.76 13.88 9.85
N PRO A 355 38.57 14.62 10.96
CA PRO A 355 37.27 15.16 11.32
C PRO A 355 36.86 16.22 10.31
N GLY A 356 35.56 16.27 10.02
CA GLY A 356 34.99 17.25 9.08
C GLY A 356 35.20 16.95 7.60
N THR A 357 35.57 15.72 7.23
CA THR A 357 35.65 15.21 5.84
C THR A 357 34.34 14.51 5.39
N ALA A 358 33.20 14.95 5.89
CA ALA A 358 31.85 14.50 5.48
C ALA A 358 31.43 13.04 5.78
N LYS A 359 32.22 12.21 6.45
CA LYS A 359 31.89 10.81 6.82
C LYS A 359 30.43 10.56 7.25
N THR A 360 29.93 11.26 8.27
CA THR A 360 28.54 11.12 8.75
C THR A 360 27.51 11.48 7.68
N SER A 361 27.78 12.51 6.87
CA SER A 361 26.89 12.91 5.78
C SER A 361 26.88 11.85 4.66
N TYR A 362 28.02 11.22 4.43
CA TYR A 362 28.18 10.14 3.46
C TYR A 362 27.46 8.86 3.90
N ALA A 363 27.48 8.53 5.19
CA ALA A 363 26.76 7.37 5.73
C ALA A 363 25.24 7.46 5.49
N ARG A 364 24.68 8.67 5.58
CA ARG A 364 23.27 8.92 5.22
C ARG A 364 22.98 8.66 3.75
N ILE A 365 23.89 9.03 2.85
CA ILE A 365 23.75 8.79 1.41
C ILE A 365 23.83 7.30 1.11
N VAL A 366 24.79 6.60 1.73
CA VAL A 366 24.91 5.14 1.59
C VAL A 366 23.63 4.43 2.05
N ALA A 367 23.04 4.86 3.16
CA ALA A 367 21.74 4.33 3.61
C ALA A 367 20.61 4.61 2.60
N GLU A 368 20.55 5.82 2.04
CA GLU A 368 19.57 6.17 1.00
C GLU A 368 19.76 5.34 -0.28
N ILE A 369 21.00 5.11 -0.71
CA ILE A 369 21.33 4.26 -1.87
C ILE A 369 20.89 2.81 -1.62
N LEU A 370 21.25 2.23 -0.47
CA LEU A 370 20.87 0.86 -0.11
C LEU A 370 19.35 0.68 -0.04
N PHE A 371 18.64 1.66 0.52
CA PHE A 371 17.18 1.67 0.54
C PHE A 371 16.61 1.74 -0.88
N GLY A 372 17.16 2.63 -1.70
CA GLY A 372 16.77 2.79 -3.11
C GLY A 372 16.98 1.54 -3.96
N LEU A 373 18.02 0.77 -3.66
CA LEU A 373 18.31 -0.54 -4.27
C LEU A 373 17.54 -1.70 -3.62
N GLY A 374 16.72 -1.46 -2.60
CA GLY A 374 15.94 -2.48 -1.90
C GLY A 374 16.76 -3.43 -1.03
N LYS A 375 18.00 -3.08 -0.66
CA LYS A 375 18.86 -3.87 0.24
C LYS A 375 18.54 -3.68 1.72
N ILE A 376 17.90 -2.57 2.08
CA ILE A 376 17.42 -2.28 3.44
C ILE A 376 16.03 -1.65 3.38
N ASP A 377 15.30 -1.71 4.49
CA ASP A 377 13.92 -1.22 4.58
C ASP A 377 13.82 0.24 5.02
N ARG A 378 14.90 0.82 5.58
CA ARG A 378 14.92 2.17 6.14
C ARG A 378 16.05 3.01 5.55
N PRO A 379 15.77 4.22 5.03
CA PRO A 379 16.77 5.06 4.36
C PRO A 379 17.65 5.88 5.32
N LYS A 380 17.35 5.92 6.63
CA LYS A 380 18.07 6.73 7.61
C LYS A 380 18.97 5.83 8.46
N PRO A 381 20.27 6.17 8.61
CA PRO A 381 21.14 5.43 9.50
C PRO A 381 20.80 5.74 10.97
N LEU A 382 20.97 4.74 11.84
CA LEU A 382 21.06 4.92 13.28
C LEU A 382 22.49 5.37 13.59
N GLU A 383 22.66 6.64 13.94
CA GLU A 383 23.96 7.23 14.29
C GLU A 383 24.21 7.06 15.79
N VAL A 384 25.32 6.42 16.14
CA VAL A 384 25.73 6.19 17.53
C VAL A 384 27.20 6.56 17.74
N THR A 385 27.51 6.93 18.96
CA THR A 385 28.87 7.18 19.44
C THR A 385 29.23 6.18 20.54
N GLU A 386 30.49 6.16 20.97
CA GLU A 386 30.92 5.32 22.08
C GLU A 386 30.16 5.63 23.39
N GLU A 387 29.81 6.89 23.64
CA GLU A 387 29.05 7.31 24.81
C GLU A 387 27.63 6.70 24.87
N ASP A 388 27.04 6.40 23.70
CA ASP A 388 25.72 5.76 23.60
C ASP A 388 25.76 4.26 23.92
N ILE A 389 26.94 3.65 23.80
CA ILE A 389 27.17 2.21 23.94
C ILE A 389 27.72 1.89 25.33
N VAL A 390 28.69 2.67 25.81
CA VAL A 390 29.42 2.42 27.06
C VAL A 390 28.70 3.10 28.23
N VAL A 391 27.67 2.43 28.75
CA VAL A 391 26.94 2.85 29.95
C VAL A 391 27.30 1.92 31.12
N GLY A 392 27.96 2.43 32.16
CA GLY A 392 28.11 1.73 33.45
C GLY A 392 29.04 0.51 33.46
N TYR A 393 28.53 -0.64 33.96
CA TYR A 393 29.29 -1.89 34.22
C TYR A 393 29.31 -2.84 32.99
N VAL A 394 30.28 -3.77 32.91
CA VAL A 394 30.58 -4.64 31.74
C VAL A 394 29.35 -5.30 31.11
N SER A 395 28.48 -5.86 31.95
CA SER A 395 27.29 -6.58 31.47
C SER A 395 26.29 -5.69 30.74
N GLN A 396 26.27 -4.38 31.04
CA GLN A 396 25.33 -3.42 30.45
C GLN A 396 25.79 -2.95 29.06
N THR A 397 27.10 -2.92 28.79
CA THR A 397 27.64 -2.48 27.49
C THR A 397 27.27 -3.45 26.36
N ALA A 398 27.38 -4.75 26.60
CA ALA A 398 26.98 -5.77 25.63
C ALA A 398 25.45 -5.77 25.39
N GLU A 399 24.67 -5.54 26.46
CA GLU A 399 23.22 -5.41 26.39
C GLU A 399 22.81 -4.19 25.57
N LYS A 400 23.45 -3.05 25.82
CA LYS A 400 23.19 -1.81 25.09
C LYS A 400 23.54 -1.93 23.61
N MET A 401 24.67 -2.56 23.28
CA MET A 401 25.04 -2.83 21.88
C MET A 401 24.00 -3.73 21.19
N ARG A 402 23.49 -4.74 21.89
CA ARG A 402 22.42 -5.61 21.37
C ARG A 402 21.18 -4.79 21.03
N ASP A 403 20.71 -3.97 21.95
CA ASP A 403 19.51 -3.14 21.76
C ASP A 403 19.70 -2.15 20.59
N ILE A 404 20.89 -1.56 20.44
CA ILE A 404 21.24 -0.69 19.30
C ILE A 404 21.23 -1.48 17.99
N CYS A 405 21.78 -2.69 17.96
CA CYS A 405 21.77 -3.54 16.76
C CYS A 405 20.35 -3.94 16.37
N GLU A 406 19.50 -4.30 17.34
CA GLU A 406 18.08 -4.60 17.13
C GLU A 406 17.33 -3.38 16.59
N GLU A 407 17.59 -2.20 17.13
CA GLU A 407 17.02 -0.94 16.62
C GLU A 407 17.48 -0.64 15.19
N ALA A 408 18.68 -1.07 14.79
CA ALA A 408 19.27 -0.86 13.47
C ALA A 408 18.86 -1.89 12.40
N LEU A 409 18.19 -2.99 12.75
CA LEU A 409 17.74 -4.02 11.79
C LEU A 409 16.83 -3.46 10.68
N GLY A 410 17.00 -3.94 9.46
CA GLY A 410 16.38 -3.37 8.26
C GLY A 410 16.95 -2.02 7.85
N GLY A 411 18.19 -1.69 8.25
CA GLY A 411 18.79 -0.37 8.11
C GLY A 411 20.32 -0.34 8.20
N VAL A 412 20.86 0.86 8.40
CA VAL A 412 22.31 1.10 8.58
C VAL A 412 22.58 1.52 10.02
N LEU A 413 23.57 0.88 10.67
CA LEU A 413 24.17 1.33 11.93
C LEU A 413 25.46 2.09 11.64
N PHE A 414 25.53 3.36 11.99
CA PHE A 414 26.73 4.19 11.84
C PHE A 414 27.36 4.47 13.21
N ILE A 415 28.59 3.97 13.43
CA ILE A 415 29.34 4.15 14.68
C ILE A 415 30.48 5.15 14.43
N ASP A 416 30.34 6.38 14.93
CA ASP A 416 31.41 7.38 14.82
C ASP A 416 32.48 7.14 15.90
N GLU A 417 33.74 7.39 15.52
CA GLU A 417 34.92 7.15 16.35
C GLU A 417 34.96 5.74 17.00
N ALA A 418 34.62 4.71 16.21
CA ALA A 418 34.44 3.33 16.67
C ALA A 418 35.65 2.75 17.43
N TYR A 419 36.86 3.23 17.12
CA TYR A 419 38.09 2.86 17.82
C TYR A 419 38.06 3.14 19.33
N ARG A 420 37.21 4.07 19.79
CA ARG A 420 37.02 4.36 21.22
C ARG A 420 36.40 3.20 22.00
N LEU A 421 35.74 2.26 21.31
CA LEU A 421 35.26 1.01 21.92
C LEU A 421 36.41 0.08 22.33
N ALA A 422 37.65 0.31 21.87
CA ALA A 422 38.81 -0.49 22.24
C ALA A 422 40.01 0.39 22.66
N PRO A 423 39.93 1.09 23.82
CA PRO A 423 41.01 1.96 24.28
C PRO A 423 42.28 1.17 24.66
N GLU A 424 43.46 1.80 24.58
CA GLU A 424 44.74 1.15 24.95
C GLU A 424 44.87 0.81 26.43
N THR A 425 44.12 1.52 27.29
CA THR A 425 44.40 1.54 28.72
C THR A 425 44.09 0.18 29.36
N GLU A 426 45.10 -0.44 29.97
CA GLU A 426 44.97 -1.69 30.72
C GLU A 426 43.89 -1.54 31.81
N GLY A 427 42.79 -2.29 31.69
CA GLY A 427 41.72 -2.36 32.70
C GLY A 427 40.29 -2.18 32.20
N HIS A 428 40.06 -1.73 30.96
CA HIS A 428 38.70 -1.53 30.41
C HIS A 428 38.29 -2.65 29.44
N SER A 429 37.83 -3.78 29.96
CA SER A 429 37.36 -4.93 29.15
C SER A 429 35.97 -4.75 28.52
N PHE A 430 35.25 -3.67 28.87
CA PHE A 430 33.84 -3.42 28.55
C PHE A 430 33.55 -3.41 27.04
N GLY A 431 34.41 -2.77 26.25
CA GLY A 431 34.15 -2.63 24.81
C GLY A 431 34.45 -3.88 23.98
N LYS A 432 35.22 -4.86 24.52
CA LYS A 432 35.41 -6.15 23.83
C LYS A 432 34.11 -6.94 23.70
N ASP A 433 33.27 -6.92 24.75
CA ASP A 433 31.99 -7.64 24.73
C ASP A 433 31.00 -6.97 23.77
N ALA A 434 30.98 -5.64 23.69
CA ALA A 434 30.21 -4.93 22.68
C ALA A 434 30.68 -5.24 21.25
N ILE A 435 32.00 -5.27 20.99
CA ILE A 435 32.54 -5.67 19.68
C ILE A 435 32.11 -7.10 19.32
N ASN A 436 32.18 -8.03 20.28
CA ASN A 436 31.73 -9.42 20.06
C ASN A 436 30.23 -9.51 19.76
N THR A 437 29.39 -8.74 20.47
CA THR A 437 27.95 -8.65 20.18
C THR A 437 27.71 -8.08 18.78
N LEU A 438 28.40 -6.99 18.41
CA LEU A 438 28.29 -6.38 17.08
C LEU A 438 28.65 -7.38 15.98
N LEU A 439 29.78 -8.08 16.11
CA LEU A 439 30.23 -9.10 15.15
C LEU A 439 29.22 -10.24 14.98
N LYS A 440 28.56 -10.65 16.08
CA LYS A 440 27.50 -11.65 16.03
C LYS A 440 26.31 -11.16 15.21
N TYR A 441 25.85 -9.93 15.42
CA TYR A 441 24.73 -9.37 14.66
C TYR A 441 25.07 -9.15 13.19
N MET A 442 26.30 -8.75 12.89
CA MET A 442 26.78 -8.63 11.51
C MET A 442 26.72 -9.98 10.77
N GLU A 443 27.03 -11.09 11.46
CA GLU A 443 26.90 -12.43 10.89
C GLU A 443 25.44 -12.89 10.75
N ASP A 444 24.69 -12.84 11.85
CA ASP A 444 23.34 -13.41 11.94
C ASP A 444 22.33 -12.63 11.09
N TYR A 445 22.56 -11.33 10.85
CA TYR A 445 21.64 -10.41 10.16
C TYR A 445 22.27 -9.68 8.97
N ARG A 446 23.25 -10.28 8.28
CA ARG A 446 23.95 -9.66 7.13
C ARG A 446 23.05 -9.13 6.01
N ASP A 447 21.87 -9.73 5.82
CA ASP A 447 20.89 -9.32 4.81
C ASP A 447 19.94 -8.21 5.28
N GLN A 448 20.01 -7.83 6.56
CA GLN A 448 19.11 -6.86 7.19
C GLN A 448 19.86 -5.71 7.87
N LEU A 449 21.15 -5.86 8.16
CA LEU A 449 21.94 -4.87 8.88
C LEU A 449 23.22 -4.55 8.11
N VAL A 450 23.39 -3.28 7.78
CA VAL A 450 24.67 -2.75 7.30
C VAL A 450 25.32 -1.94 8.42
N VAL A 451 26.61 -2.16 8.65
CA VAL A 451 27.36 -1.50 9.72
C VAL A 451 28.44 -0.65 9.07
N ILE A 452 28.48 0.62 9.43
CA ILE A 452 29.51 1.56 9.00
C ILE A 452 30.25 2.04 10.25
N VAL A 453 31.53 1.73 10.34
CA VAL A 453 32.40 2.22 11.42
C VAL A 453 33.28 3.35 10.89
N ALA A 454 33.38 4.45 11.64
CA ALA A 454 34.16 5.61 11.24
C ALA A 454 35.23 5.97 12.25
N GLY A 455 36.33 6.55 11.77
CA GLY A 455 37.40 7.05 12.64
C GLY A 455 38.61 7.56 11.89
N TYR A 456 39.67 7.83 12.63
CA TYR A 456 40.95 8.25 12.08
C TYR A 456 41.74 7.03 11.55
N PRO A 457 42.53 7.17 10.47
CA PRO A 457 43.15 6.00 9.81
C PRO A 457 44.07 5.16 10.71
N VAL A 458 44.85 5.78 11.60
CA VAL A 458 45.80 5.03 12.45
C VAL A 458 45.05 4.24 13.52
N GLU A 459 44.05 4.87 14.10
CA GLU A 459 43.19 4.40 15.17
C GLU A 459 42.26 3.30 14.67
N MET A 460 41.72 3.44 13.46
CA MET A 460 40.90 2.42 12.82
C MET A 460 41.71 1.17 12.47
N ARG A 461 42.92 1.32 11.91
CA ARG A 461 43.82 0.16 11.71
C ARG A 461 44.09 -0.60 13.01
N ARG A 462 44.29 0.12 14.11
CA ARG A 462 44.47 -0.47 15.44
C ARG A 462 43.19 -1.15 15.95
N PHE A 463 42.04 -0.50 15.80
CA PHE A 463 40.74 -1.06 16.16
C PHE A 463 40.48 -2.38 15.42
N MET A 464 40.72 -2.42 14.11
CA MET A 464 40.61 -3.63 13.29
C MET A 464 41.54 -4.75 13.74
N ALA A 465 42.74 -4.41 14.24
CA ALA A 465 43.69 -5.38 14.78
C ALA A 465 43.31 -5.92 16.17
N THR A 466 42.32 -5.34 16.85
CA THR A 466 41.92 -5.74 18.20
C THR A 466 41.15 -7.07 18.22
N ASN A 467 40.43 -7.38 17.15
CA ASN A 467 39.69 -8.63 16.99
C ASN A 467 39.77 -9.10 15.52
N PRO A 468 40.34 -10.30 15.24
CA PRO A 468 40.40 -10.84 13.88
C PRO A 468 39.05 -10.91 13.16
N GLY A 469 37.94 -11.02 13.90
CA GLY A 469 36.59 -11.05 13.36
C GLY A 469 36.14 -9.74 12.70
N LEU A 470 36.75 -8.60 13.06
CA LEU A 470 36.47 -7.31 12.42
C LEU A 470 37.07 -7.26 11.01
N ALA A 471 38.35 -7.63 10.87
CA ALA A 471 39.03 -7.64 9.58
C ALA A 471 38.38 -8.60 8.57
N GLY A 472 37.76 -9.68 9.05
CA GLY A 472 37.03 -10.63 8.21
C GLY A 472 35.58 -10.27 7.90
N ARG A 473 35.05 -9.12 8.37
CA ARG A 473 33.68 -8.64 8.06
C ARG A 473 33.62 -7.27 7.40
N PHE A 474 34.71 -6.52 7.48
CA PHE A 474 34.84 -5.17 6.93
C PHE A 474 35.80 -5.19 5.73
N HIS A 475 35.26 -5.56 4.56
CA HIS A 475 36.04 -5.68 3.33
C HIS A 475 36.08 -4.40 2.49
N PHE A 476 35.21 -3.43 2.80
CA PHE A 476 35.09 -2.20 2.05
C PHE A 476 35.50 -0.99 2.88
N THR A 477 36.59 -0.32 2.49
CA THR A 477 37.13 0.85 3.20
C THR A 477 37.11 2.08 2.31
N LEU A 478 36.37 3.10 2.73
CA LEU A 478 36.37 4.43 2.10
C LEU A 478 37.33 5.36 2.84
N THR A 479 38.31 5.90 2.11
CA THR A 479 39.27 6.88 2.63
C THR A 479 38.85 8.30 2.28
N PHE A 480 38.64 9.13 3.30
CA PHE A 480 38.25 10.53 3.19
C PHE A 480 39.46 11.42 3.48
N ASP A 481 40.16 11.81 2.42
CA ASP A 481 41.34 12.68 2.51
C ASP A 481 41.01 14.10 2.99
N SER A 482 42.01 14.79 3.53
CA SER A 482 41.90 16.21 3.88
C SER A 482 41.63 17.06 2.64
N TYR A 483 40.73 18.03 2.77
CA TYR A 483 40.42 18.91 1.64
C TYR A 483 41.62 19.78 1.27
N ASN A 484 41.71 20.10 -0.02
CA ASN A 484 42.61 21.14 -0.50
C ASN A 484 42.04 22.55 -0.29
N ALA A 485 42.85 23.58 -0.50
CA ALA A 485 42.46 24.96 -0.23
C ALA A 485 41.30 25.42 -1.11
N ASP A 486 41.27 25.02 -2.39
CA ASP A 486 40.17 25.35 -3.31
C ASP A 486 38.86 24.66 -2.88
N GLU A 487 38.94 23.41 -2.42
CA GLU A 487 37.80 22.67 -1.86
C GLU A 487 37.26 23.31 -0.58
N ILE A 488 38.13 23.74 0.34
CA ILE A 488 37.71 24.47 1.55
C ILE A 488 37.03 25.80 1.20
N VAL A 489 37.55 26.53 0.21
CA VAL A 489 36.91 27.76 -0.29
C VAL A 489 35.56 27.45 -0.90
N ALA A 490 35.45 26.42 -1.74
CA ALA A 490 34.18 26.01 -2.34
C ALA A 490 33.15 25.58 -1.27
N ILE A 491 33.58 24.83 -0.24
CA ILE A 491 32.74 24.49 0.93
C ILE A 491 32.31 25.78 1.64
N GLY A 492 33.23 26.71 1.85
CA GLY A 492 32.95 28.02 2.44
C GLY A 492 31.88 28.80 1.65
N ARG A 493 32.00 28.86 0.33
CA ARG A 493 31.01 29.51 -0.56
C ARG A 493 29.64 28.87 -0.42
N SER A 494 29.57 27.53 -0.47
CA SER A 494 28.32 26.80 -0.29
C SER A 494 27.65 27.11 1.05
N ILE A 495 28.42 27.20 2.14
CA ILE A 495 27.91 27.58 3.46
C ILE A 495 27.45 29.04 3.48
N ALA A 496 28.19 29.95 2.85
CA ALA A 496 27.82 31.36 2.76
C ALA A 496 26.49 31.54 2.00
N ASP A 497 26.28 30.80 0.91
CA ASP A 497 25.03 30.80 0.12
C ASP A 497 23.83 30.25 0.92
N GLN A 498 24.06 29.22 1.74
CA GLN A 498 23.05 28.68 2.66
C GLN A 498 22.67 29.69 3.75
N GLU A 499 23.68 30.34 4.34
CA GLU A 499 23.52 31.34 5.41
C GLU A 499 23.10 32.73 4.90
N LYS A 500 22.98 32.92 3.57
CA LYS A 500 22.69 34.19 2.89
C LYS A 500 23.69 35.29 3.27
N ILE A 501 24.97 34.93 3.26
CA ILE A 501 26.10 35.82 3.52
C ILE A 501 26.83 36.07 2.20
N THR A 502 26.91 37.33 1.77
CA THR A 502 27.77 37.73 0.66
C THR A 502 29.18 38.00 1.18
N VAL A 503 30.19 37.44 0.51
CA VAL A 503 31.61 37.58 0.86
C VAL A 503 32.35 38.10 -0.37
N ALA A 504 33.18 39.13 -0.17
CA ALA A 504 33.99 39.68 -1.25
C ALA A 504 34.95 38.63 -1.83
N GLU A 505 35.13 38.63 -3.16
CA GLU A 505 36.00 37.65 -3.84
C GLU A 505 37.45 37.67 -3.31
N SER A 506 37.96 38.86 -2.96
CA SER A 506 39.28 39.03 -2.33
C SER A 506 39.40 38.36 -0.96
N ALA A 507 38.30 38.27 -0.19
CA ALA A 507 38.32 37.64 1.12
C ALA A 507 38.43 36.12 1.03
N TRP A 508 37.91 35.49 -0.04
CA TRP A 508 38.09 34.05 -0.28
C TRP A 508 39.55 33.67 -0.50
N GLU A 509 40.33 34.55 -1.12
CA GLU A 509 41.77 34.35 -1.31
C GLU A 509 42.53 34.28 0.02
N ILE A 510 42.10 35.04 1.02
CA ILE A 510 42.69 35.00 2.37
C ILE A 510 42.41 33.65 3.05
N LEU A 511 41.17 33.13 2.94
CA LEU A 511 40.84 31.80 3.43
C LEU A 511 41.67 30.72 2.71
N ARG A 512 41.86 30.85 1.39
CA ARG A 512 42.67 29.92 0.60
C ARG A 512 44.11 29.86 1.12
N GLN A 513 44.76 31.01 1.26
CA GLN A 513 46.15 31.12 1.73
C GLN A 513 46.33 30.58 3.15
N GLU A 514 45.42 30.90 4.07
CA GLU A 514 45.49 30.36 5.43
C GLU A 514 45.25 28.85 5.46
N THR A 515 44.37 28.34 4.58
CA THR A 515 44.16 26.89 4.45
C THR A 515 45.42 26.17 3.96
N ASP A 516 46.09 26.70 2.92
CA ASP A 516 47.37 26.14 2.45
C ASP A 516 48.44 26.15 3.56
N ARG A 517 48.49 27.24 4.34
CA ARG A 517 49.38 27.33 5.49
C ARG A 517 49.07 26.25 6.55
N LEU A 518 47.80 26.05 6.89
CA LEU A 518 47.39 25.02 7.87
C LEU A 518 47.67 23.60 7.38
N ARG A 519 47.54 23.34 6.07
CA ARG A 519 47.91 22.04 5.47
C ARG A 519 49.41 21.77 5.51
N ALA A 520 50.24 22.81 5.44
CA ALA A 520 51.69 22.67 5.49
C ALA A 520 52.24 22.42 6.91
N ILE A 521 51.44 22.64 7.96
CA ILE A 521 51.86 22.47 9.36
C ILE A 521 51.49 21.05 9.83
N PRO A 522 52.47 20.20 10.19
CA PRO A 522 52.18 18.88 10.78
C PRO A 522 51.53 19.02 12.16
N ALA A 523 50.58 18.14 12.45
CA ALA A 523 49.95 17.96 13.75
C ALA A 523 50.12 16.51 14.23
N LYS A 524 49.62 16.19 15.43
CA LYS A 524 49.74 14.85 16.02
C LYS A 524 49.16 13.75 15.11
N GLU A 525 48.01 14.02 14.50
CA GLU A 525 47.23 13.08 13.68
C GLU A 525 46.90 13.74 12.32
N GLY A 526 47.94 14.11 11.56
CA GLY A 526 47.82 14.73 10.22
C GLY A 526 48.38 16.14 10.16
N THR A 527 47.57 17.11 9.71
CA THR A 527 47.93 18.52 9.55
C THR A 527 47.18 19.43 10.54
N ALA A 528 47.57 20.70 10.64
CA ALA A 528 46.83 21.66 11.44
C ALA A 528 45.41 21.91 10.90
N LEU A 529 45.18 21.72 9.59
CA LEU A 529 43.82 21.78 9.02
C LEU A 529 42.95 20.61 9.51
N ASP A 530 43.55 19.43 9.67
CA ASP A 530 42.87 18.25 10.20
C ASP A 530 42.45 18.45 11.64
N ALA A 531 43.35 18.98 12.48
CA ALA A 531 43.04 19.36 13.85
C ALA A 531 41.96 20.47 13.93
N ALA A 532 41.95 21.40 12.97
CA ALA A 532 40.91 22.44 12.88
C ALA A 532 39.53 21.89 12.44
N GLY A 533 39.52 20.71 11.81
CA GLY A 533 38.31 20.00 11.42
C GLY A 533 37.84 20.26 9.99
N ASN A 534 38.73 20.51 9.03
CA ASN A 534 38.41 20.53 7.58
C ASN A 534 37.14 21.33 7.23
N GLY A 535 36.07 20.70 6.73
CA GLY A 535 34.81 21.39 6.41
C GLY A 535 34.15 22.06 7.63
N ARG A 536 34.36 21.53 8.85
CA ARG A 536 33.94 22.20 10.10
C ARG A 536 34.73 23.50 10.32
N TYR A 537 36.01 23.55 9.93
CA TYR A 537 36.80 24.79 9.96
C TYR A 537 36.23 25.83 9.00
N ALA A 538 35.96 25.46 7.74
CA ALA A 538 35.32 26.36 6.77
C ALA A 538 34.01 26.96 7.32
N ARG A 539 33.15 26.12 7.91
CA ARG A 539 31.91 26.57 8.57
C ARG A 539 32.18 27.56 9.70
N LYS A 540 33.12 27.25 10.61
CA LYS A 540 33.48 28.13 11.73
C LYS A 540 33.92 29.50 11.22
N VAL A 541 34.75 29.54 10.18
CA VAL A 541 35.24 30.78 9.58
C VAL A 541 34.11 31.61 8.98
N VAL A 542 33.23 31.01 8.15
CA VAL A 542 32.11 31.73 7.52
C VAL A 542 31.14 32.29 8.57
N LEU A 543 30.82 31.52 9.61
CA LEU A 543 29.97 32.00 10.71
C LEU A 543 30.66 33.10 11.54
N ALA A 544 31.97 33.03 11.71
CA ALA A 544 32.75 34.08 12.35
C ALA A 544 32.78 35.36 11.48
N CYS A 545 32.87 35.25 10.16
CA CYS A 545 32.78 36.38 9.24
C CYS A 545 31.46 37.16 9.41
N LYS A 546 30.33 36.44 9.56
CA LYS A 546 29.02 37.05 9.85
C LYS A 546 29.05 37.91 11.11
N ARG A 547 29.75 37.44 12.16
CA ARG A 547 29.90 38.13 13.44
C ARG A 547 30.85 39.34 13.32
N GLU A 548 31.97 39.19 12.62
CA GLU A 548 32.95 40.26 12.44
C GLU A 548 32.40 41.40 11.56
N ARG A 549 31.63 41.08 10.51
CA ARG A 549 30.85 42.08 9.77
C ARG A 549 29.89 42.84 10.70
N ALA A 550 29.13 42.13 11.53
CA ALA A 550 28.21 42.78 12.47
C ALA A 550 28.95 43.68 13.46
N ARG A 551 30.15 43.27 13.90
CA ARG A 551 31.02 44.06 14.77
C ARG A 551 31.49 45.34 14.08
N ARG A 552 31.90 45.28 12.80
CA ARG A 552 32.28 46.45 11.98
C ARG A 552 31.15 47.45 11.89
N LEU A 553 29.93 46.99 11.61
CA LEU A 553 28.78 47.86 11.35
C LEU A 553 28.02 48.30 12.62
N ARG A 554 28.37 47.76 13.79
CA ARG A 554 27.64 47.98 15.06
C ARG A 554 27.53 49.46 15.44
N THR A 555 28.55 50.26 15.16
CA THR A 555 28.62 51.67 15.58
C THR A 555 27.63 52.58 14.85
N LEU A 556 27.08 52.14 13.71
CA LEU A 556 26.14 52.93 12.90
C LEU A 556 24.73 53.03 13.52
N GLY A 557 24.37 52.09 14.42
CA GLY A 557 23.01 51.97 14.95
C GLY A 557 21.95 51.67 13.88
N SER A 558 20.69 51.46 14.29
CA SER A 558 19.63 51.05 13.36
C SER A 558 19.26 52.08 12.30
N ALA A 559 19.48 53.38 12.55
CA ALA A 559 19.25 54.43 11.57
C ALA A 559 20.35 54.44 10.49
N GLY A 560 21.62 54.40 10.91
CA GLY A 560 22.75 54.37 9.98
C GLY A 560 22.80 53.09 9.14
N LEU A 561 22.39 51.95 9.68
CA LEU A 561 22.25 50.71 8.89
C LEU A 561 21.20 50.83 7.78
N ARG A 562 20.08 51.51 8.02
CA ARG A 562 19.05 51.70 6.98
C ARG A 562 19.52 52.65 5.87
N GLU A 563 20.21 53.72 6.26
CA GLU A 563 20.80 54.66 5.30
C GLU A 563 21.85 53.96 4.43
N LEU A 564 22.73 53.17 5.05
CA LEU A 564 23.74 52.37 4.34
C LEU A 564 23.08 51.37 3.37
N ALA A 565 22.03 50.67 3.81
CA ALA A 565 21.32 49.71 2.96
C ALA A 565 20.62 50.38 1.75
N ALA A 566 20.18 51.63 1.89
CA ALA A 566 19.58 52.38 0.79
C ALA A 566 20.64 52.93 -0.18
N ALA A 567 21.84 53.25 0.32
CA ALA A 567 22.92 53.80 -0.48
C ALA A 567 23.72 52.72 -1.23
N ASP A 568 24.13 51.66 -0.53
CA ASP A 568 24.98 50.59 -1.06
C ASP A 568 24.82 49.30 -0.24
N LEU A 569 24.10 48.33 -0.81
CA LEU A 569 23.93 47.01 -0.20
C LEU A 569 25.25 46.21 -0.11
N SER A 570 26.24 46.47 -0.98
CA SER A 570 27.53 45.77 -0.95
C SER A 570 28.37 46.15 0.27
N ALA A 571 28.05 47.25 0.95
CA ALA A 571 28.66 47.60 2.23
C ALA A 571 28.34 46.58 3.36
N PHE A 572 27.36 45.70 3.15
CA PHE A 572 27.04 44.56 4.01
C PHE A 572 27.78 43.27 3.61
N ASP A 573 28.67 43.32 2.62
CA ASP A 573 29.50 42.19 2.27
C ASP A 573 30.62 42.01 3.30
N VAL A 574 31.00 40.75 3.52
CA VAL A 574 32.17 40.41 4.32
C VAL A 574 33.42 40.88 3.56
N THR A 575 34.22 41.69 4.24
CA THR A 575 35.49 42.21 3.69
C THR A 575 36.68 41.36 4.11
N ASP A 576 37.81 41.61 3.46
CA ASP A 576 39.12 41.06 3.78
C ASP A 576 39.47 41.16 5.27
N ASP A 577 39.18 42.32 5.89
CA ASP A 577 39.47 42.60 7.30
C ASP A 577 38.56 41.81 8.26
N ASP A 578 37.30 41.55 7.86
CA ASP A 578 36.41 40.67 8.63
C ASP A 578 36.87 39.21 8.54
N MET A 579 37.28 38.76 7.35
CA MET A 579 37.79 37.41 7.12
C MET A 579 39.08 37.18 7.94
N ALA A 580 40.03 38.11 7.89
CA ALA A 580 41.27 38.03 8.65
C ALA A 580 41.01 37.88 10.16
N ARG A 581 40.07 38.66 10.72
CA ARG A 581 39.66 38.52 12.12
C ARG A 581 38.93 37.20 12.40
N ALA A 582 38.09 36.75 11.48
CA ALA A 582 37.33 35.51 11.60
C ALA A 582 38.26 34.28 11.65
N LEU A 583 39.31 34.24 10.83
CA LEU A 583 40.30 33.16 10.82
C LEU A 583 40.98 32.99 12.20
N VAL A 584 41.38 34.10 12.82
CA VAL A 584 41.97 34.09 14.17
C VAL A 584 40.99 33.53 15.20
N SER A 585 39.73 33.98 15.16
CA SER A 585 38.70 33.51 16.10
C SER A 585 38.33 32.03 15.91
N ALA A 586 38.39 31.52 14.67
CA ALA A 586 38.05 30.14 14.35
C ALA A 586 39.11 29.14 14.85
N LEU A 587 40.37 29.57 14.93
CA LEU A 587 41.47 28.77 15.48
C LEU A 587 41.55 28.85 17.01
N SER A 588 41.25 30.00 17.62
CA SER A 588 41.33 30.17 19.09
C SER A 588 40.30 29.33 19.86
N THR A 589 39.22 28.90 19.21
CA THR A 589 38.22 28.00 19.80
C THR A 589 38.62 26.51 19.73
N ALA A 590 39.68 26.16 19.00
CA ALA A 590 40.19 24.80 18.90
C ALA A 590 41.21 24.44 19.99
N ALA A 591 41.72 25.42 20.75
CA ALA A 591 42.75 25.23 21.77
C ALA A 591 42.20 25.02 23.20
N THR A 592 40.87 24.96 23.38
CA THR A 592 40.21 24.91 24.71
C THR A 592 39.32 23.69 24.93
N THR A 593 39.43 22.68 24.06
CA THR A 593 38.82 21.36 24.18
C THR A 593 39.89 20.34 23.88
#